data_AF-A0A8J8GJ93-F1
#
_entry.id   AF-A0A8J8GJ93-F1
#
_cell.length_a   1.000
_cell.length_b   1.000
_cell.length_c   1.000
_cell.angle_alpha   90.00
_cell.angle_beta   90.00
_cell.angle_gamma   90.00
#
_symmetry.space_group_name_H-M   'P 1'
#
loop_
_entity.id
_entity.type
_entity.pdbx_description
1 polymer ?
#
loop_
_entity_poly.entity_id
_entity_poly.type
_entity_poly.pdbx_seq_one_letter_code
_entity_poly.pdbx_strand_id
1 'polypeptide(L)'
;MTRKRVDDSNALERDAEDPFAPAAKPDGTGRTIDWDAFSHAFVPVALRTRAVAVSIATDRDVYERGDPVAVRVEFRNRLPFPIRLRTDSPERWVWAVDGATAASRLERPVPDRPDVFSFARGERKRFSREWSQRIRVAEDEWDPVDPGRYKLTARVNREDAADRGLVAATEIEIRE
;
A
#
# COMPACT_ATOMS: atom_id res chain seq x y z
N MET A 1 11.05 34.04 47.73
CA MET A 1 11.55 33.89 46.35
C MET A 1 11.35 32.43 45.93
N THR A 2 10.20 32.18 45.27
CA THR A 2 9.87 31.25 44.17
C THR A 2 10.98 30.25 43.76
N ARG A 3 10.80 28.93 43.57
CA ARG A 3 9.66 28.18 42.99
C ARG A 3 9.75 26.67 43.30
N LYS A 4 8.56 26.09 43.49
CA LYS A 4 8.18 24.67 43.50
C LYS A 4 8.19 24.11 42.06
N ARG A 5 8.50 22.82 41.86
CA ARG A 5 7.85 21.99 40.80
C ARG A 5 7.88 20.50 41.16
N VAL A 6 6.68 19.95 41.10
CA VAL A 6 6.22 18.56 41.17
C VAL A 6 5.49 18.33 39.83
N ASP A 7 5.58 17.10 39.31
CA ASP A 7 4.77 16.50 38.23
C ASP A 7 4.76 17.24 36.87
N ASP A 8 4.41 16.64 35.73
CA ASP A 8 3.58 15.47 35.47
C ASP A 8 3.94 14.91 34.08
N SER A 9 3.47 13.70 33.84
CA SER A 9 3.29 13.09 32.52
C SER A 9 2.40 13.98 31.63
N ASN A 10 2.64 14.06 30.32
CA ASN A 10 1.67 13.63 29.30
C ASN A 10 2.15 13.93 27.88
N ALA A 11 1.62 13.11 26.99
CA ALA A 11 1.65 13.25 25.55
C ALA A 11 1.21 14.63 25.07
N LEU A 12 1.94 15.14 24.07
CA LEU A 12 1.37 15.96 23.02
C LEU A 12 1.92 15.45 21.69
N GLU A 13 1.08 14.68 21.02
CA GLU A 13 0.73 14.86 19.61
C GLU A 13 1.20 16.23 19.08
N ARG A 14 2.11 16.22 18.11
CA ARG A 14 2.23 17.31 17.14
C ARG A 14 2.25 16.70 15.76
N ASP A 15 1.09 16.77 15.12
CA ASP A 15 0.97 17.02 13.69
C ASP A 15 2.06 17.99 13.23
N ALA A 16 2.79 17.55 12.21
CA ALA A 16 3.47 18.42 11.28
C ALA A 16 3.41 17.74 9.91
N GLU A 17 2.21 17.76 9.34
CA GLU A 17 2.05 18.00 7.92
C GLU A 17 2.89 19.22 7.53
N ASP A 18 3.97 19.00 6.79
CA ASP A 18 4.44 19.97 5.80
C ASP A 18 5.11 19.20 4.64
N PRO A 19 4.42 19.02 3.50
CA PRO A 19 4.99 18.37 2.33
C PRO A 19 6.03 19.23 1.58
N PHE A 20 6.38 20.43 2.07
CA PHE A 20 7.28 21.38 1.40
C PHE A 20 8.48 21.83 2.25
N ALA A 21 8.66 21.31 3.47
CA ALA A 21 9.88 21.60 4.23
C ALA A 21 11.11 20.93 3.56
N PRO A 22 12.19 21.68 3.24
CA PRO A 22 13.41 21.09 2.72
C PRO A 22 14.01 20.18 3.80
N ALA A 23 14.15 18.89 3.50
CA ALA A 23 14.79 17.95 4.42
C ALA A 23 16.24 18.41 4.68
N ALA A 24 16.53 18.77 5.92
CA ALA A 24 17.90 19.05 6.37
C ALA A 24 18.76 17.79 6.16
N LYS A 25 19.94 17.97 5.57
CA LYS A 25 20.91 16.89 5.35
C LYS A 25 21.41 16.36 6.71
N PRO A 26 21.39 15.05 6.98
CA PRO A 26 22.15 14.51 8.09
C PRO A 26 23.62 14.36 7.69
N ASP A 27 24.47 15.26 8.20
CA ASP A 27 25.89 14.96 8.41
C ASP A 27 25.99 13.92 9.54
N GLY A 28 26.66 12.81 9.28
CA GLY A 28 26.79 11.75 10.28
C GLY A 28 27.65 10.60 9.77
N THR A 29 28.95 10.73 10.00
CA THR A 29 30.00 9.70 9.92
C THR A 29 29.62 8.42 10.66
N GLY A 30 28.98 7.50 9.94
CA GLY A 30 28.85 6.10 10.31
C GLY A 30 29.45 5.28 9.19
N ARG A 31 30.52 4.52 9.50
CA ARG A 31 31.22 3.57 8.63
C ARG A 31 30.33 3.06 7.49
N THR A 32 30.52 3.60 6.29
CA THR A 32 29.89 3.14 5.05
C THR A 32 30.43 1.75 4.77
N ILE A 33 29.74 0.73 5.28
CA ILE A 33 29.83 -0.60 4.70
C ILE A 33 29.29 -0.43 3.29
N ASP A 34 30.17 -0.58 2.31
CA ASP A 34 29.86 -0.56 0.90
C ASP A 34 29.00 -1.80 0.59
N TRP A 35 27.70 -1.70 0.88
CA TRP A 35 26.72 -2.77 0.72
C TRP A 35 26.50 -3.12 -0.76
N ASP A 36 26.93 -2.26 -1.68
CA ASP A 36 26.94 -2.53 -3.12
C ASP A 36 27.88 -3.70 -3.44
N ALA A 37 29.05 -3.76 -2.78
CA ALA A 37 30.01 -4.86 -2.95
C ALA A 37 29.60 -6.16 -2.22
N PHE A 38 28.84 -6.06 -1.11
CA PHE A 38 28.45 -7.24 -0.31
C PHE A 38 27.14 -7.90 -0.78
N SER A 39 26.29 -7.18 -1.52
CA SER A 39 24.93 -7.65 -1.89
C SER A 39 24.90 -8.62 -3.09
N HIS A 40 25.95 -8.68 -3.91
CA HIS A 40 25.95 -9.51 -5.11
C HIS A 40 26.16 -11.01 -4.85
N ALA A 41 26.69 -11.40 -3.68
CA ALA A 41 27.19 -12.76 -3.47
C ALA A 41 26.24 -13.71 -2.68
N PHE A 42 25.19 -13.24 -2.00
CA PHE A 42 24.45 -14.09 -1.05
C PHE A 42 22.93 -13.91 -0.97
N VAL A 43 22.27 -13.46 -2.04
CA VAL A 43 20.80 -13.52 -2.11
C VAL A 43 20.38 -14.55 -3.16
N PRO A 44 20.00 -15.79 -2.74
CA PRO A 44 19.38 -16.77 -3.62
C PRO A 44 18.32 -16.13 -4.51
N VAL A 45 18.26 -16.51 -5.78
CA VAL A 45 17.26 -16.00 -6.74
C VAL A 45 15.83 -16.14 -6.21
N ALA A 46 15.58 -17.17 -5.40
CA ALA A 46 14.32 -17.42 -4.70
C ALA A 46 13.95 -16.37 -3.61
N LEU A 47 14.91 -15.60 -3.07
CA LEU A 47 14.64 -14.47 -2.16
C LEU A 47 14.41 -13.15 -2.92
N ARG A 48 14.86 -13.05 -4.19
CA ARG A 48 14.60 -11.87 -5.03
C ARG A 48 13.14 -11.76 -5.47
N THR A 49 12.41 -12.88 -5.53
CA THR A 49 11.02 -12.93 -5.97
C THR A 49 10.01 -12.38 -4.96
N ARG A 50 10.41 -11.94 -3.76
CA ARG A 50 9.49 -11.36 -2.75
C ARG A 50 10.14 -10.24 -1.91
N ALA A 51 10.81 -9.29 -2.56
CA ALA A 51 11.39 -8.12 -1.89
C ALA A 51 10.34 -7.28 -1.15
N VAL A 52 9.15 -7.15 -1.75
CA VAL A 52 7.96 -6.57 -1.12
C VAL A 52 6.94 -7.66 -0.87
N ALA A 53 6.43 -7.75 0.35
CA ALA A 53 5.19 -8.46 0.62
C ALA A 53 4.02 -7.51 0.42
N VAL A 54 3.01 -7.98 -0.30
CA VAL A 54 1.71 -7.31 -0.42
C VAL A 54 0.70 -8.14 0.38
N SER A 55 -0.16 -7.47 1.14
CA SER A 55 -1.31 -8.12 1.78
C SER A 55 -2.53 -7.23 1.65
N ILE A 56 -3.68 -7.87 1.46
CA ILE A 56 -4.99 -7.25 1.50
C ILE A 56 -5.81 -7.99 2.55
N ALA A 57 -6.53 -7.25 3.39
CA ALA A 57 -7.39 -7.79 4.42
C ALA A 57 -8.65 -6.94 4.54
N THR A 58 -9.73 -7.56 4.97
CA THR A 58 -10.99 -6.90 5.29
C THR A 58 -11.25 -6.92 6.79
N ASP A 59 -12.26 -6.20 7.25
CA ASP A 59 -12.74 -6.28 8.63
C ASP A 59 -13.54 -7.55 8.91
N ARG A 60 -14.22 -8.08 7.90
CA ARG A 60 -15.05 -9.29 7.95
C ARG A 60 -14.85 -10.10 6.68
N ASP A 61 -15.27 -11.37 6.72
CA ASP A 61 -15.30 -12.25 5.55
C ASP A 61 -16.70 -12.32 4.91
N VAL A 62 -17.72 -11.90 5.66
CA VAL A 62 -19.14 -11.92 5.24
C VAL A 62 -19.79 -10.57 5.57
N TYR A 63 -20.56 -10.04 4.62
CA TYR A 63 -21.24 -8.74 4.69
C TYR A 63 -22.71 -8.88 4.25
N GLU A 64 -23.60 -8.08 4.80
CA GLU A 64 -24.98 -7.92 4.30
C GLU A 64 -25.00 -6.94 3.13
N ARG A 65 -26.04 -6.99 2.30
CA ARG A 65 -26.14 -6.14 1.13
C ARG A 65 -26.19 -4.66 1.54
N GLY A 66 -25.27 -3.88 0.98
CA GLY A 66 -25.16 -2.45 1.28
C GLY A 66 -24.22 -2.11 2.45
N ASP A 67 -23.71 -3.11 3.18
CA ASP A 67 -22.68 -2.88 4.19
C ASP A 67 -21.37 -2.41 3.55
N PRO A 68 -20.76 -1.31 4.01
CA PRO A 68 -19.44 -0.92 3.53
C PRO A 68 -18.38 -1.95 3.93
N VAL A 69 -17.54 -2.31 2.96
CA VAL A 69 -16.40 -3.22 3.15
C VAL A 69 -15.15 -2.39 3.41
N ALA A 70 -14.55 -2.53 4.60
CA ALA A 70 -13.31 -1.84 4.94
C ALA A 70 -12.10 -2.65 4.46
N VAL A 71 -11.43 -2.16 3.42
CA VAL A 71 -10.29 -2.82 2.79
C VAL A 71 -8.99 -2.20 3.29
N ARG A 72 -8.10 -3.03 3.83
CA ARG A 72 -6.77 -2.65 4.30
C ARG A 72 -5.71 -3.30 3.44
N VAL A 73 -4.84 -2.49 2.85
CA VAL A 73 -3.73 -2.95 2.00
C VAL A 73 -2.41 -2.57 2.67
N GLU A 74 -1.48 -3.52 2.78
CA GLU A 74 -0.13 -3.29 3.28
C GLU A 74 0.91 -3.71 2.23
N PHE A 75 1.91 -2.86 2.06
CA PHE A 75 3.13 -3.15 1.30
C PHE A 75 4.31 -3.09 2.27
N ARG A 76 5.10 -4.17 2.35
CA ARG A 76 6.22 -4.30 3.28
C ARG A 76 7.51 -4.63 2.56
N ASN A 77 8.53 -3.79 2.69
CA ASN A 77 9.89 -4.15 2.34
C ASN A 77 10.40 -5.21 3.32
N ARG A 78 10.74 -6.40 2.82
CA ARG A 78 11.28 -7.52 3.63
C ARG A 78 12.80 -7.51 3.73
N LEU A 79 13.46 -6.63 2.98
CA LEU A 79 14.90 -6.58 2.87
C LEU A 79 15.51 -5.65 3.93
N PRO A 80 16.76 -5.92 4.37
CA PRO A 80 17.48 -5.09 5.32
C PRO A 80 18.07 -3.81 4.67
N PHE A 81 17.66 -3.46 3.45
CA PHE A 81 18.10 -2.26 2.72
C PHE A 81 16.92 -1.61 1.99
N PRO A 82 16.99 -0.29 1.69
CA PRO A 82 15.96 0.40 0.92
C PRO A 82 15.77 -0.19 -0.49
N ILE A 83 14.55 -0.12 -1.01
CA ILE A 83 14.21 -0.57 -2.37
C ILE A 83 13.36 0.47 -3.09
N ARG A 84 13.43 0.44 -4.42
CA ARG A 84 12.64 1.31 -5.31
C ARG A 84 12.04 0.46 -6.42
N LEU A 85 10.72 0.49 -6.55
CA LEU A 85 10.00 -0.19 -7.62
C LEU A 85 9.54 0.85 -8.64
N ARG A 86 9.85 0.64 -9.91
CA ARG A 86 9.20 1.41 -10.99
C ARG A 86 7.76 0.96 -11.14
N THR A 87 6.87 1.92 -11.37
CA THR A 87 5.45 1.73 -11.68
C THR A 87 5.16 2.27 -13.07
N ASP A 88 4.16 1.70 -13.74
CA ASP A 88 3.84 2.04 -15.13
C ASP A 88 3.11 3.39 -15.21
N SER A 89 2.55 3.85 -14.09
CA SER A 89 1.88 5.15 -14.01
C SER A 89 2.16 5.85 -12.68
N PRO A 90 1.71 7.11 -12.50
CA PRO A 90 1.78 7.83 -11.23
C PRO A 90 1.02 7.15 -10.09
N GLU A 91 0.01 6.34 -10.40
CA GLU A 91 -0.66 5.53 -9.41
C GLU A 91 0.24 4.37 -9.04
N ARG A 92 0.81 4.38 -7.82
CA ARG A 92 1.85 3.42 -7.43
C ARG A 92 1.35 2.00 -7.22
N TRP A 93 0.07 1.87 -6.91
CA TRP A 93 -0.62 0.62 -6.64
C TRP A 93 -2.09 0.76 -7.00
N VAL A 94 -2.72 -0.38 -7.26
CA VAL A 94 -4.14 -0.45 -7.59
C VAL A 94 -4.79 -1.57 -6.78
N TRP A 95 -6.10 -1.43 -6.55
CA TRP A 95 -6.94 -2.50 -6.02
C TRP A 95 -8.09 -2.74 -6.99
N ALA A 96 -8.69 -3.92 -6.93
CA ALA A 96 -9.82 -4.28 -7.78
C ALA A 96 -10.79 -5.22 -7.06
N VAL A 97 -12.06 -5.15 -7.47
CA VAL A 97 -13.11 -6.10 -7.11
C VAL A 97 -13.41 -6.93 -8.36
N ASP A 98 -13.15 -8.24 -8.34
CA ASP A 98 -13.32 -9.13 -9.50
C ASP A 98 -12.70 -8.58 -10.81
N GLY A 99 -11.53 -7.93 -10.67
CA GLY A 99 -10.83 -7.31 -11.79
C GLY A 99 -11.27 -5.88 -12.14
N ALA A 100 -12.39 -5.39 -11.62
CA ALA A 100 -12.81 -3.99 -11.76
C ALA A 100 -11.93 -3.09 -10.87
N THR A 101 -10.98 -2.39 -11.49
CA THR A 101 -10.00 -1.55 -10.78
C THR A 101 -10.68 -0.38 -10.08
N ALA A 102 -10.39 -0.20 -8.80
CA ALA A 102 -11.07 0.75 -7.92
C ALA A 102 -12.60 0.64 -7.97
N ALA A 103 -13.11 -0.58 -8.10
CA ALA A 103 -14.53 -0.89 -8.31
C ALA A 103 -15.15 -0.17 -9.52
N SER A 104 -14.35 0.06 -10.57
CA SER A 104 -14.79 0.67 -11.83
C SER A 104 -14.51 -0.27 -12.99
N ARG A 105 -15.53 -0.51 -13.82
CA ARG A 105 -15.37 -1.21 -15.12
C ARG A 105 -14.92 -0.27 -16.23
N LEU A 106 -15.01 1.04 -16.00
CA LEU A 106 -14.49 2.03 -16.93
C LEU A 106 -12.96 2.10 -16.86
N GLU A 107 -12.33 2.07 -18.04
CA GLU A 107 -10.93 2.39 -18.19
C GLU A 107 -10.73 3.87 -17.83
N ARG A 108 -9.96 4.11 -16.77
CA ARG A 108 -9.58 5.48 -16.42
C ARG A 108 -8.36 5.86 -17.27
N PRO A 109 -8.35 7.00 -17.98
CA PRO A 109 -7.15 7.46 -18.64
C PRO A 109 -6.14 7.84 -17.57
N VAL A 110 -5.22 6.94 -17.25
CA VAL A 110 -4.10 7.22 -16.36
C VAL A 110 -2.92 7.66 -17.24
N PRO A 111 -2.26 8.79 -16.92
CA PRO A 111 -1.09 9.21 -17.68
C PRO A 111 -0.04 8.10 -17.70
N ASP A 112 0.41 7.72 -18.88
CA ASP A 112 1.52 6.78 -19.07
C ASP A 112 2.85 7.50 -18.82
N ARG A 113 3.11 7.77 -17.54
CA ARG A 113 4.39 8.28 -17.06
C ARG A 113 4.80 7.48 -15.84
N PRO A 114 5.98 6.83 -15.88
CA PRO A 114 6.40 5.99 -14.77
C PRO A 114 6.66 6.82 -13.51
N ASP A 115 6.33 6.26 -12.35
CA ASP A 115 6.71 6.78 -11.03
C ASP A 115 7.54 5.74 -10.26
N VAL A 116 8.00 6.11 -9.07
CA VAL A 116 8.81 5.25 -8.21
C VAL A 116 8.09 5.01 -6.88
N PHE A 117 7.77 3.75 -6.61
CA PHE A 117 7.33 3.31 -5.30
C PHE A 117 8.53 2.94 -4.43
N SER A 118 8.93 3.87 -3.55
CA SER A 118 10.12 3.73 -2.71
C SER A 118 9.80 3.22 -1.30
N PHE A 119 10.69 2.40 -0.76
CA PHE A 119 10.62 1.90 0.61
C PHE A 119 11.99 2.01 1.30
N ALA A 120 12.01 2.51 2.53
CA ALA A 120 13.16 2.40 3.43
C ALA A 120 13.35 0.95 3.89
N ARG A 121 14.46 0.69 4.59
CA ARG A 121 14.76 -0.62 5.19
C ARG A 121 13.59 -1.09 6.07
N GLY A 122 13.01 -2.24 5.76
CA GLY A 122 11.93 -2.83 6.56
C GLY A 122 10.61 -2.04 6.57
N GLU A 123 10.48 -0.98 5.77
CA GLU A 123 9.33 -0.07 5.81
C GLU A 123 8.03 -0.81 5.46
N ARG A 124 6.95 -0.43 6.15
CA ARG A 124 5.58 -0.83 5.86
C ARG A 124 4.77 0.40 5.48
N LYS A 125 4.06 0.33 4.36
CA LYS A 125 3.09 1.33 3.94
C LYS A 125 1.70 0.72 3.99
N ARG A 126 0.78 1.39 4.66
CA ARG A 126 -0.60 0.93 4.88
C ARG A 126 -1.57 1.89 4.25
N PHE A 127 -2.58 1.34 3.60
CA PHE A 127 -3.63 2.09 2.94
C PHE A 127 -4.97 1.52 3.33
N SER A 128 -5.93 2.40 3.61
CA SER A 128 -7.33 2.02 3.85
C SER A 128 -8.18 2.49 2.67
N ARG A 129 -9.14 1.66 2.29
CA ARG A 129 -10.19 1.96 1.33
C ARG A 129 -11.50 1.45 1.89
N GLU A 130 -12.57 2.08 1.45
CA GLU A 130 -13.92 1.63 1.72
C GLU A 130 -14.59 1.35 0.39
N TRP A 131 -15.26 0.20 0.30
CA TRP A 131 -16.04 -0.18 -0.85
C TRP A 131 -17.50 -0.33 -0.44
N SER A 132 -18.38 0.48 -1.03
CA SER A 132 -19.81 0.51 -0.73
C SER A 132 -20.63 -0.60 -1.42
N GLN A 133 -19.98 -1.70 -1.82
CA GLN A 133 -20.58 -2.78 -2.61
C GLN A 133 -21.19 -2.31 -3.95
N ARG A 134 -20.62 -1.25 -4.53
CA ARG A 134 -21.05 -0.71 -5.82
C ARG A 134 -19.93 -0.75 -6.84
N ILE A 135 -20.27 -1.07 -8.08
CA ILE A 135 -19.35 -1.03 -9.21
C ILE A 135 -19.78 0.06 -10.17
N ARG A 136 -18.84 0.93 -10.56
CA ARG A 136 -19.08 1.93 -11.59
C ARG A 136 -19.19 1.23 -12.95
N VAL A 137 -20.33 1.37 -13.60
CA VAL A 137 -20.63 0.78 -14.91
C VAL A 137 -20.61 1.80 -16.04
N ALA A 138 -20.89 3.07 -15.73
CA ALA A 138 -20.78 4.21 -16.65
C ALA A 138 -20.26 5.46 -15.92
N GLU A 139 -20.04 6.57 -16.64
CA GLU A 139 -19.38 7.75 -16.07
C GLU A 139 -20.14 8.25 -14.82
N ASP A 140 -21.46 8.33 -14.85
CA ASP A 140 -22.24 8.80 -13.69
C ASP A 140 -23.07 7.70 -13.03
N GLU A 141 -22.75 6.43 -13.29
CA GLU A 141 -23.59 5.29 -12.89
C GLU A 141 -22.80 4.26 -12.07
N TRP A 142 -23.37 3.91 -10.90
CA TRP A 142 -22.84 2.95 -9.95
C TRP A 142 -23.92 1.95 -9.56
N ASP A 143 -23.72 0.70 -9.96
CA ASP A 143 -24.66 -0.37 -9.66
C ASP A 143 -24.27 -1.09 -8.37
N PRO A 144 -25.24 -1.40 -7.48
CA PRO A 144 -24.99 -2.34 -6.40
C PRO A 144 -24.64 -3.71 -6.98
N VAL A 145 -23.70 -4.39 -6.36
CA VAL A 145 -23.43 -5.78 -6.69
C VAL A 145 -24.51 -6.69 -6.10
N ASP A 146 -24.73 -7.84 -6.73
CA ASP A 146 -25.65 -8.85 -6.21
C ASP A 146 -25.00 -9.66 -5.07
N PRO A 147 -25.78 -10.34 -4.23
CA PRO A 147 -25.21 -11.29 -3.27
C PRO A 147 -24.38 -12.38 -3.97
N GLY A 148 -23.26 -12.76 -3.35
CA GLY A 148 -22.30 -13.67 -3.95
C GLY A 148 -20.90 -13.54 -3.37
N ARG A 149 -19.94 -14.24 -3.98
CA ARG A 149 -18.53 -14.17 -3.60
C ARG A 149 -17.78 -13.19 -4.48
N TYR A 150 -16.97 -12.35 -3.85
CA TYR A 150 -16.20 -11.32 -4.51
C TYR A 150 -14.73 -11.42 -4.12
N LYS A 151 -13.86 -11.32 -5.12
CA LYS A 151 -12.42 -11.31 -4.92
C LYS A 151 -11.91 -9.89 -4.91
N LEU A 152 -11.35 -9.49 -3.77
CA LEU A 152 -10.62 -8.24 -3.62
C LEU A 152 -9.15 -8.50 -3.90
N THR A 153 -8.56 -7.67 -4.76
CA THR A 153 -7.13 -7.77 -5.11
C THR A 153 -6.44 -6.45 -4.88
N ALA A 154 -5.16 -6.49 -4.51
CA ALA A 154 -4.28 -5.34 -4.50
C ALA A 154 -2.95 -5.69 -5.16
N ARG A 155 -2.41 -4.80 -6.00
CA ARG A 155 -1.12 -5.00 -6.66
C ARG A 155 -0.36 -3.70 -6.80
N VAL A 156 0.97 -3.80 -6.87
CA VAL A 156 1.80 -2.68 -7.36
C VAL A 156 1.42 -2.42 -8.83
N ASN A 157 1.34 -1.16 -9.22
CA ASN A 157 0.91 -0.80 -10.57
C ASN A 157 2.06 -0.95 -11.57
N ARG A 158 2.28 -2.19 -11.97
CA ARG A 158 3.26 -2.61 -12.97
C ARG A 158 2.78 -3.87 -13.67
N GLU A 159 3.16 -4.07 -14.92
CA GLU A 159 2.75 -5.20 -15.74
C GLU A 159 3.21 -6.56 -15.15
N ASP A 160 4.48 -6.68 -14.76
CA ASP A 160 5.06 -7.91 -14.19
C ASP A 160 4.79 -8.06 -12.67
N ALA A 161 3.75 -7.41 -12.13
CA ALA A 161 3.44 -7.47 -10.70
C ALA A 161 3.15 -8.90 -10.22
N ALA A 162 2.42 -9.69 -11.02
CA ALA A 162 2.06 -11.06 -10.68
C ALA A 162 3.30 -11.97 -10.63
N ASP A 163 4.16 -11.90 -11.65
CA ASP A 163 5.39 -12.69 -11.76
C ASP A 163 6.37 -12.41 -10.61
N ARG A 164 6.33 -11.19 -10.07
CA ARG A 164 7.14 -10.76 -8.93
C ARG A 164 6.47 -10.92 -7.57
N GLY A 165 5.28 -11.54 -7.50
CA GLY A 165 4.54 -11.69 -6.24
C GLY A 165 4.15 -10.36 -5.58
N LEU A 166 4.02 -9.30 -6.37
CA LEU A 166 3.61 -7.96 -5.94
C LEU A 166 2.09 -7.79 -6.00
N VAL A 167 1.37 -8.87 -5.75
CA VAL A 167 -0.09 -8.97 -5.75
C VAL A 167 -0.55 -9.75 -4.53
N ALA A 168 -1.68 -9.35 -3.96
CA ALA A 168 -2.39 -10.08 -2.93
C ALA A 168 -3.88 -10.13 -3.29
N ALA A 169 -4.56 -11.16 -2.78
CA ALA A 169 -5.99 -11.32 -2.94
C ALA A 169 -6.62 -11.83 -1.63
N THR A 170 -7.88 -11.44 -1.42
CA THR A 170 -8.77 -12.02 -0.40
C THR A 170 -10.16 -12.15 -1.01
N GLU A 171 -10.97 -13.05 -0.45
CA GLU A 171 -12.35 -13.25 -0.87
C GLU A 171 -13.28 -12.83 0.25
N ILE A 172 -14.45 -12.31 -0.13
CA ILE A 172 -15.55 -11.99 0.79
C ILE A 172 -16.85 -12.51 0.21
N GLU A 173 -17.85 -12.68 1.07
CA GLU A 173 -19.21 -13.07 0.69
C GLU A 173 -20.18 -11.94 1.04
N ILE A 174 -21.01 -11.54 0.07
CA ILE A 174 -22.13 -10.62 0.28
C ILE A 174 -23.40 -11.46 0.32
N ARG A 175 -24.21 -11.26 1.35
CA ARG A 175 -25.50 -11.90 1.57
C ARG A 175 -26.63 -10.90 1.43
N GLU A 176 -27.84 -11.42 1.31
CA GLU A 176 -29.07 -10.61 1.43
C GLU A 176 -29.13 -9.88 2.78
#